data_AF-A0A1Y3QRY1-F1
#
_entry.id   AF-A0A1Y3QRY1-F1
#
_cell.length_a   1.000
_cell.length_b   1.000
_cell.length_c   1.000
_cell.angle_alpha   90.00
_cell.angle_beta   90.00
_cell.angle_gamma   90.00
#
_symmetry.space_group_name_H-M   'P 1'
#
loop_
_entity.id
_entity.type
_entity.pdbx_description
1 polymer ?
#
loop_
_entity_poly.entity_id
_entity_poly.type
_entity_poly.pdbx_seq_one_letter_code
_entity_poly.pdbx_strand_id
1 'polypeptide(L)'
;MESKFSARIAELPGPVWVFGAYVVSRLGEWAFGLLMQFVSGSWRLGGGTALMFLIPAAGVALPVCVLWGLVGRSPYGLSLARWYAGLRVVLHFAALLMLLFSGYDPHLYGGTEMFIRGIARNVVYGALWFLFLLYLERSRALDAAMSGERCDLPLWCVALMVVVLALAM
;
A
#
# COMPACT_ATOMS: atom_id res chain seq x y z
N MET A 1 -16.45 7.05 27.33
CA MET A 1 -17.24 6.68 26.13
C MET A 1 -16.26 6.19 25.08
N GLU A 2 -16.16 4.88 24.86
CA GLU A 2 -15.39 4.36 23.72
C GLU A 2 -16.08 4.82 22.43
N SER A 3 -15.30 5.37 21.50
CA SER A 3 -15.85 5.78 20.20
C SER A 3 -16.29 4.53 19.44
N LYS A 4 -17.41 4.60 18.71
CA LYS A 4 -17.89 3.51 17.84
C LYS A 4 -16.80 3.04 16.85
N PHE A 5 -15.85 3.91 16.53
CA PHE A 5 -14.68 3.63 15.71
C PHE A 5 -13.67 2.71 16.41
N SER A 6 -13.35 2.94 17.68
CA SER A 6 -12.43 2.09 18.46
C SER A 6 -12.98 0.67 18.64
N ALA A 7 -14.29 0.54 18.88
CA ALA A 7 -14.93 -0.77 19.00
C ALA A 7 -14.89 -1.54 17.67
N ARG A 8 -15.14 -0.86 16.54
CA ARG A 8 -15.03 -1.46 15.19
C ARG A 8 -13.62 -1.90 14.84
N ILE A 9 -12.60 -1.16 15.29
CA ILE A 9 -11.20 -1.53 15.11
C ILE A 9 -10.89 -2.83 15.88
N ALA A 10 -11.32 -2.94 17.14
CA ALA A 10 -11.13 -4.12 17.98
C ALA A 10 -11.72 -5.40 17.37
N GLU A 11 -12.82 -5.27 16.63
CA GLU A 11 -13.51 -6.38 15.96
C GLU A 11 -12.88 -6.80 14.62
N LEU A 12 -11.89 -6.06 14.11
CA LEU A 12 -11.25 -6.41 12.84
C LEU A 12 -10.38 -7.66 12.96
N PRO A 13 -10.40 -8.53 11.94
CA PRO A 13 -9.65 -9.77 12.01
C PRO A 13 -8.14 -9.55 11.81
N GLY A 14 -7.33 -10.45 12.38
CA GLY A 14 -5.87 -10.33 12.49
C GLY A 14 -5.12 -9.84 11.23
N PRO A 15 -5.40 -10.34 10.01
CA PRO A 15 -4.72 -9.86 8.81
C PRO A 15 -4.98 -8.38 8.48
N VAL A 16 -6.13 -7.83 8.88
CA VAL A 16 -6.42 -6.39 8.73
C VAL A 16 -5.62 -5.56 9.74
N TRP A 17 -5.33 -6.10 10.93
CA TRP A 17 -4.41 -5.47 11.89
C TRP A 17 -2.98 -5.41 11.37
N VAL A 18 -2.52 -6.47 10.69
CA VAL A 18 -1.20 -6.47 10.03
C VAL A 18 -1.16 -5.40 8.94
N PHE A 19 -2.23 -5.27 8.15
CA PHE A 19 -2.36 -4.17 7.19
C PHE A 19 -2.38 -2.80 7.88
N GLY A 20 -3.08 -2.66 9.02
CA GLY A 20 -3.08 -1.45 9.83
C GLY A 20 -1.68 -1.06 10.33
N ALA A 21 -0.91 -2.02 10.84
CA ALA A 21 0.48 -1.83 11.23
C ALA A 21 1.36 -1.38 10.05
N TYR A 22 1.13 -1.95 8.86
CA TYR A 22 1.79 -1.50 7.63
C TYR A 22 1.44 -0.04 7.31
N VAL A 23 0.17 0.38 7.41
CA VAL A 23 -0.24 1.78 7.20
C VAL A 23 0.46 2.72 8.17
N VAL A 24 0.52 2.36 9.46
CA VAL A 24 1.21 3.14 10.49
C VAL A 24 2.71 3.24 10.21
N SER A 25 3.36 2.14 9.83
CA SER A 25 4.78 2.15 9.44
C SER A 25 5.03 3.10 8.28
N ARG A 26 4.17 3.07 7.25
CA ARG A 26 4.28 3.94 6.08
C ARG A 26 4.05 5.42 6.41
N LEU A 27 3.09 5.72 7.29
CA LEU A 27 2.90 7.06 7.82
C LEU A 27 4.12 7.54 8.60
N GLY A 28 4.70 6.66 9.43
CA GLY A 28 5.91 6.95 10.20
C GLY A 28 7.13 7.23 9.32
N GLU A 29 7.38 6.39 8.32
CA GLU A 29 8.45 6.59 7.33
C GLU A 29 8.30 7.93 6.61
N TRP A 30 7.08 8.27 6.19
CA TRP A 30 6.81 9.54 5.53
C TRP A 30 6.97 10.73 6.46
N ALA A 31 6.41 10.67 7.66
CA ALA A 31 6.54 11.73 8.67
C ALA A 31 8.00 11.95 9.08
N PHE A 32 8.78 10.88 9.22
CA PHE A 32 10.21 10.95 9.47
C PHE A 32 10.96 11.57 8.28
N GLY A 33 10.60 11.22 7.05
CA GLY A 33 11.13 11.86 5.84
C GLY A 33 10.87 13.36 5.81
N LEU A 34 9.64 13.79 6.15
CA LEU A 34 9.29 15.21 6.28
C LEU A 34 10.10 15.91 7.37
N LEU A 35 10.24 15.28 8.53
CA LEU A 35 11.02 15.81 9.65
C LEU A 35 12.48 16.02 9.25
N MET A 36 13.09 15.04 8.59
CA MET A 36 14.47 15.14 8.12
C MET A 36 14.64 16.26 7.09
N GLN A 37 13.69 16.43 6.17
CA GLN A 37 13.70 17.53 5.20
C GLN A 37 13.54 18.91 5.84
N PHE A 38 12.78 18.99 6.94
CA PHE A 38 12.65 20.20 7.74
C PHE A 38 13.97 20.53 8.45
N VAL A 39 14.59 19.53 9.11
CA VAL A 39 15.88 19.68 9.80
C VAL A 39 17.01 20.06 8.84
N SER A 40 17.03 19.51 7.62
CA SER A 40 18.05 19.82 6.61
C SER A 40 17.85 21.17 5.92
N GLY A 41 16.79 21.93 6.26
CA GLY A 41 16.51 23.23 5.65
C GLY A 41 16.13 23.16 4.17
N SER A 42 15.86 21.96 3.63
CA SER A 42 15.54 21.73 2.22
C SER A 42 14.04 21.92 1.90
N TRP A 43 13.28 22.54 2.81
CA TRP A 43 11.83 22.78 2.72
C TRP A 43 11.41 23.75 1.59
N ARG A 44 12.27 24.03 0.60
CA ARG A 44 11.93 24.92 -0.51
C ARG A 44 10.91 24.25 -1.45
N LEU A 45 9.64 24.60 -1.27
CA LEU A 45 8.53 24.29 -2.15
C LEU A 45 8.61 25.13 -3.45
N GLY A 46 9.47 24.72 -4.38
CA GLY A 46 9.37 25.08 -5.79
C GLY A 46 8.42 24.12 -6.52
N GLY A 47 7.95 24.49 -7.71
CA GLY A 47 6.98 23.66 -8.47
C GLY A 47 7.45 22.21 -8.72
N GLY A 48 8.76 21.99 -8.88
CA GLY A 48 9.34 20.64 -9.02
C GLY A 48 9.40 19.84 -7.72
N THR A 49 9.57 20.49 -6.56
CA THR A 49 9.56 19.80 -5.27
C THR A 49 8.14 19.43 -4.83
N ALA A 50 7.13 20.23 -5.19
CA ALA A 50 5.73 19.89 -4.91
C ALA A 50 5.30 18.53 -5.47
N LEU A 51 5.69 18.19 -6.71
CA LEU A 51 5.39 16.88 -7.31
C LEU A 51 6.09 15.74 -6.56
N MET A 52 7.36 15.95 -6.15
CA MET A 52 8.12 15.00 -5.33
C MET A 52 7.54 14.82 -3.93
N PHE A 53 6.79 15.78 -3.40
CA PHE A 53 6.04 15.63 -2.14
C PHE A 53 4.69 14.94 -2.32
N LEU A 54 3.97 15.24 -3.42
CA LEU A 54 2.64 14.70 -3.69
C LEU A 54 2.68 13.19 -3.95
N ILE A 55 3.72 12.68 -4.61
CA ILE A 55 3.83 11.25 -4.92
C ILE A 55 3.95 10.38 -3.65
N PRO A 56 4.89 10.63 -2.71
CA PRO A 56 4.95 9.93 -1.43
C PRO A 56 3.69 10.14 -0.59
N ALA A 57 3.15 11.36 -0.54
CA ALA A 57 1.93 11.65 0.20
C ALA A 57 0.74 10.85 -0.33
N ALA A 58 0.56 10.77 -1.65
CA ALA A 58 -0.47 9.96 -2.28
C ALA A 58 -0.24 8.46 -2.05
N GLY A 59 1.02 8.01 -2.08
CA GLY A 59 1.42 6.64 -1.77
C GLY A 59 1.10 6.19 -0.34
N VAL A 60 1.04 7.13 0.61
CA VAL A 60 0.63 6.91 2.01
C VAL A 60 -0.87 7.12 2.20
N ALA A 61 -1.47 8.09 1.51
CA ALA A 61 -2.90 8.37 1.59
C ALA A 61 -3.73 7.19 1.10
N LEU A 62 -3.30 6.49 0.03
CA LEU A 62 -4.00 5.32 -0.49
C LEU A 62 -4.24 4.20 0.56
N PRO A 63 -3.21 3.63 1.21
CA PRO A 63 -3.43 2.60 2.23
C PRO A 63 -4.22 3.13 3.44
N VAL A 64 -4.09 4.42 3.80
CA VAL A 64 -4.91 5.05 4.84
C VAL A 64 -6.39 5.05 4.44
N CYS A 65 -6.71 5.46 3.20
CA CYS A 65 -8.07 5.41 2.66
C CYS A 65 -8.63 3.99 2.63
N VAL A 66 -7.80 3.00 2.29
CA VAL A 66 -8.18 1.58 2.33
C VAL A 66 -8.50 1.13 3.75
N LEU A 67 -7.63 1.41 4.71
CA LEU A 67 -7.85 1.06 6.11
C LEU A 67 -9.11 1.75 6.63
N TRP A 68 -9.29 3.03 6.33
CA TRP A 68 -10.47 3.79 6.71
C TRP A 68 -11.75 3.21 6.12
N GLY A 69 -11.74 2.80 4.84
CA GLY A 69 -12.86 2.14 4.19
C GLY A 69 -13.24 0.80 4.83
N LEU A 70 -12.23 0.02 5.24
CA LEU A 70 -12.43 -1.25 5.95
C LEU A 70 -12.96 -1.04 7.37
N VAL A 71 -12.36 -0.16 8.15
CA VAL A 71 -12.79 0.16 9.53
C VAL A 71 -14.19 0.79 9.54
N GLY A 72 -14.46 1.68 8.58
CA GLY A 72 -15.74 2.35 8.40
C GLY A 72 -16.87 1.43 7.95
N ARG A 73 -16.56 0.19 7.54
CA ARG A 73 -17.48 -0.75 6.87
C ARG A 73 -18.18 -0.10 5.67
N SER A 74 -17.41 0.67 4.90
CA SER A 74 -17.91 1.38 3.72
C SER A 74 -18.29 0.39 2.62
N PRO A 75 -19.34 0.66 1.82
CA PRO A 75 -19.76 -0.19 0.71
C PRO A 75 -18.64 -0.43 -0.32
N TYR A 76 -17.71 0.52 -0.46
CA TYR A 76 -16.55 0.43 -1.35
C TYR A 76 -15.29 -0.12 -0.68
N GLY A 77 -15.28 -0.26 0.65
CA GLY A 77 -14.06 -0.54 1.43
C GLY A 77 -13.40 -1.86 1.04
N LEU A 78 -14.20 -2.91 0.85
CA LEU A 78 -13.70 -4.22 0.45
C LEU A 78 -13.24 -4.25 -1.01
N SER A 79 -13.98 -3.62 -1.92
CA SER A 79 -13.61 -3.53 -3.35
C SER A 79 -12.30 -2.76 -3.52
N LEU A 80 -12.16 -1.62 -2.83
CA LEU A 80 -10.94 -0.81 -2.81
C LEU A 80 -9.75 -1.58 -2.22
N ALA A 81 -9.94 -2.32 -1.12
CA ALA A 81 -8.89 -3.15 -0.53
C ALA A 81 -8.41 -4.28 -1.46
N ARG A 82 -9.35 -4.95 -2.16
CA ARG A 82 -9.04 -6.00 -3.13
C ARG A 82 -8.24 -5.45 -4.31
N TRP A 83 -8.70 -4.35 -4.91
CA TRP A 83 -7.96 -3.69 -5.98
C TRP A 83 -6.58 -3.22 -5.53
N TYR A 84 -6.46 -2.64 -4.34
CA TYR A 84 -5.17 -2.19 -3.81
C TYR A 84 -4.20 -3.36 -3.62
N ALA A 85 -4.66 -4.45 -3.00
CA ALA A 85 -3.84 -5.64 -2.79
C ALA A 85 -3.47 -6.31 -4.12
N GLY A 86 -4.42 -6.48 -5.04
CA GLY A 86 -4.17 -7.06 -6.35
C GLY A 86 -3.17 -6.24 -7.18
N LEU A 87 -3.31 -4.92 -7.22
CA LEU A 87 -2.35 -4.06 -7.90
C LEU A 87 -0.95 -4.12 -7.28
N ARG A 88 -0.85 -4.18 -5.94
CA ARG A 88 0.44 -4.39 -5.26
C ARG A 88 1.09 -5.71 -5.67
N VAL A 89 0.34 -6.80 -5.76
CA VAL A 89 0.85 -8.10 -6.25
C VAL A 89 1.37 -7.97 -7.69
N VAL A 90 0.57 -7.37 -8.58
CA VAL A 90 0.94 -7.18 -9.99
C VAL A 90 2.22 -6.36 -10.12
N LEU A 91 2.35 -5.26 -9.36
CA LEU A 91 3.53 -4.39 -9.40
C LEU A 91 4.78 -5.10 -8.85
N HIS A 92 4.68 -5.85 -7.75
CA HIS A 92 5.82 -6.63 -7.25
C HIS A 92 6.22 -7.75 -8.21
N PHE A 93 5.25 -8.40 -8.86
CA PHE A 93 5.52 -9.40 -9.88
C PHE A 93 6.16 -8.78 -11.13
N ALA A 94 5.67 -7.64 -11.60
CA ALA A 94 6.26 -6.91 -12.72
C ALA A 94 7.69 -6.44 -12.41
N ALA A 95 7.93 -5.91 -11.19
CA ALA A 95 9.26 -5.52 -10.74
C ALA A 95 10.22 -6.73 -10.68
N LEU A 96 9.72 -7.89 -10.25
CA LEU A 96 10.49 -9.14 -10.24
C LEU A 96 10.82 -9.61 -11.66
N LEU A 97 9.87 -9.58 -12.58
CA LEU A 97 10.13 -9.90 -13.99
C LEU A 97 11.16 -8.93 -14.58
N MET A 98 11.04 -7.63 -14.31
CA MET A 98 12.00 -6.64 -14.76
C MET A 98 13.40 -6.96 -14.22
N LEU A 99 13.55 -7.27 -12.93
CA LEU A 99 14.84 -7.65 -12.36
C LEU A 99 15.42 -8.92 -13.00
N LEU A 100 14.59 -9.93 -13.27
CA LEU A 100 15.04 -11.19 -13.84
C LEU A 100 15.39 -11.11 -15.34
N PHE A 101 14.67 -10.28 -16.10
CA PHE A 101 14.77 -10.23 -17.56
C PHE A 101 15.45 -8.98 -18.13
N SER A 102 15.70 -7.94 -17.33
CA SER A 102 16.31 -6.67 -17.80
C SER A 102 17.81 -6.79 -18.14
N GLY A 103 18.41 -7.98 -18.11
CA GLY A 103 19.87 -8.12 -18.31
C GLY A 103 20.66 -7.33 -17.27
N TYR A 104 20.19 -7.34 -16.02
CA TYR A 104 20.78 -6.59 -14.92
C TYR A 104 22.25 -7.00 -14.73
N ASP A 105 23.17 -6.09 -14.99
CA ASP A 105 24.60 -6.28 -14.73
C ASP A 105 24.90 -5.92 -13.25
N PRO A 106 25.19 -6.92 -12.39
CA PRO A 106 25.41 -6.68 -10.96
C PRO A 106 26.59 -5.77 -10.68
N HIS A 107 27.54 -5.64 -11.61
CA HIS A 107 28.75 -4.86 -11.42
C HIS A 107 28.53 -3.33 -11.54
N LEU A 108 27.44 -2.89 -12.20
CA LEU A 108 27.12 -1.47 -12.39
C LEU A 108 26.17 -0.89 -11.33
N TYR A 109 25.41 -1.74 -10.63
CA TYR A 109 24.29 -1.31 -9.76
C TYR A 109 24.39 -1.76 -8.29
N GLY A 110 25.62 -1.94 -7.78
CA GLY A 110 25.86 -2.16 -6.35
C GLY A 110 26.04 -3.61 -5.91
N GLY A 111 26.42 -4.50 -6.84
CA GLY A 111 26.81 -5.87 -6.55
C GLY A 111 25.65 -6.87 -6.51
N THR A 112 25.99 -8.15 -6.40
CA THR A 112 25.04 -9.27 -6.33
C THR A 112 24.13 -9.20 -5.10
N GLU A 113 24.57 -8.55 -4.02
CA GLU A 113 23.79 -8.39 -2.79
C GLU A 113 22.53 -7.52 -3.01
N MET A 114 22.66 -6.38 -3.70
CA MET A 114 21.52 -5.51 -4.01
C MET A 114 20.51 -6.20 -4.92
N PHE A 115 21.00 -7.01 -5.86
CA PHE A 115 20.17 -7.82 -6.75
C PHE A 115 19.36 -8.87 -5.97
N ILE A 116 20.03 -9.68 -5.14
CA ILE A 116 19.38 -10.72 -4.33
C ILE A 116 18.38 -10.10 -3.35
N ARG A 117 18.74 -8.97 -2.71
CA ARG A 117 17.84 -8.21 -1.84
C ARG A 117 16.61 -7.71 -2.60
N GLY A 118 16.78 -7.23 -3.83
CA GLY A 118 15.69 -6.81 -4.71
C GLY A 118 14.73 -7.94 -5.04
N ILE A 119 15.24 -9.12 -5.40
CA ILE A 119 14.43 -10.33 -5.65
C ILE A 119 13.69 -10.72 -4.37
N ALA A 120 14.42 -10.93 -3.26
CA ALA A 120 13.85 -11.37 -2.00
C ALA A 120 12.74 -10.42 -1.52
N ARG A 121 12.98 -9.10 -1.61
CA ARG A 121 11.99 -8.07 -1.29
C ARG A 121 10.71 -8.24 -2.12
N ASN A 122 10.84 -8.31 -3.45
CA ASN A 122 9.66 -8.41 -4.31
C ASN A 122 8.90 -9.74 -4.15
N VAL A 123 9.61 -10.85 -3.93
CA VAL A 123 8.98 -12.15 -3.63
C VAL A 123 8.22 -12.08 -2.31
N VAL A 124 8.86 -11.61 -1.23
CA VAL A 124 8.26 -11.59 0.11
C VAL A 124 7.07 -10.64 0.15
N TYR A 125 7.23 -9.39 -0.30
CA TYR A 125 6.12 -8.44 -0.31
C TYR A 125 5.02 -8.86 -1.29
N GLY A 126 5.36 -9.39 -2.46
CA GLY A 126 4.39 -9.94 -3.41
C GLY A 126 3.58 -11.08 -2.80
N ALA A 127 4.23 -12.02 -2.11
CA ALA A 127 3.56 -13.11 -1.42
C ALA A 127 2.66 -12.62 -0.28
N LEU A 128 3.13 -11.66 0.54
CA LEU A 128 2.32 -11.08 1.61
C LEU A 128 1.07 -10.38 1.07
N TRP A 129 1.20 -9.58 0.00
CA TRP A 129 0.05 -8.95 -0.65
C TRP A 129 -0.90 -9.96 -1.29
N PHE A 130 -0.36 -11.05 -1.84
CA PHE A 130 -1.17 -12.12 -2.43
C PHE A 130 -1.95 -12.90 -1.35
N LEU A 131 -1.30 -13.25 -0.24
CA LEU A 131 -1.97 -13.86 0.91
C LEU A 131 -3.04 -12.94 1.49
N PHE A 132 -2.76 -11.64 1.55
CA PHE A 132 -3.75 -10.65 1.97
C PHE A 132 -4.92 -10.56 1.00
N LEU A 133 -4.69 -10.59 -0.32
CA LEU A 133 -5.75 -10.64 -1.33
C LEU A 133 -6.63 -11.90 -1.17
N LEU A 134 -6.01 -13.07 -1.05
CA LEU A 134 -6.71 -14.33 -0.80
C LEU A 134 -7.54 -14.27 0.48
N TYR A 135 -7.01 -13.61 1.51
CA TYR A 135 -7.73 -13.37 2.74
C TYR A 135 -8.98 -12.50 2.51
N LEU A 136 -8.86 -11.39 1.76
CA LEU A 136 -9.99 -10.50 1.44
C LEU A 136 -11.07 -11.17 0.56
N GLU A 137 -10.69 -12.17 -0.25
CA GLU A 137 -11.62 -12.91 -1.12
C GLU A 137 -12.30 -14.06 -0.39
N ARG A 138 -11.58 -14.77 0.49
CA ARG A 138 -12.05 -16.05 1.07
C ARG A 138 -12.52 -15.96 2.51
N SER A 139 -12.21 -14.89 3.24
CA SER A 139 -12.53 -14.78 4.67
C SER A 139 -14.01 -14.54 4.92
N ARG A 140 -14.69 -15.58 5.45
CA ARG A 140 -16.08 -15.48 5.92
C ARG A 140 -16.25 -14.57 7.14
N ALA A 141 -15.23 -14.48 8.00
CA ALA A 141 -15.24 -13.60 9.16
C ALA A 141 -15.22 -12.11 8.75
N LEU A 142 -14.43 -11.79 7.72
CA LEU A 142 -14.42 -10.45 7.13
C LEU A 142 -15.74 -10.17 6.39
N ASP A 143 -16.27 -11.16 5.68
CA ASP A 143 -17.57 -11.06 5.01
C ASP A 143 -18.69 -10.70 6.00
N ALA A 144 -18.76 -11.42 7.12
CA ALA A 144 -19.72 -11.16 8.20
C ALA A 144 -19.53 -9.78 8.85
N ALA A 145 -18.29 -9.32 9.01
CA ALA A 145 -18.02 -7.98 9.55
C ALA A 145 -18.40 -6.85 8.56
N MET A 146 -18.40 -7.13 7.26
CA MET A 146 -18.67 -6.18 6.17
C MET A 146 -20.07 -6.35 5.57
N SER A 147 -21.05 -6.88 6.32
CA SER A 147 -22.39 -7.31 5.87
C SER A 147 -23.31 -6.21 5.29
N GLY A 148 -22.77 -5.06 4.88
CA GLY A 148 -23.48 -4.00 4.19
C GLY A 148 -23.55 -4.22 2.67
N GLU A 149 -24.29 -3.34 2.01
CA GLU A 149 -24.41 -3.28 0.56
C GLU A 149 -23.02 -3.11 -0.08
N ARG A 150 -22.67 -3.96 -1.05
CA ARG A 150 -21.38 -3.94 -1.72
C ARG A 150 -21.50 -3.19 -3.03
N CYS A 151 -20.63 -2.21 -3.22
CA CYS A 151 -20.51 -1.52 -4.50
C CYS A 151 -19.14 -1.78 -5.12
N ASP A 152 -19.14 -2.05 -6.42
CA ASP A 152 -17.91 -2.10 -7.18
C ASP A 152 -17.30 -0.71 -7.31
N LEU A 153 -15.97 -0.67 -7.20
CA LEU A 153 -15.23 0.56 -7.35
C LEU A 153 -15.28 0.99 -8.83
N PRO A 154 -15.60 2.26 -9.14
CA PRO A 154 -15.64 2.70 -10.53
C PRO A 154 -14.24 2.64 -11.16
N LEU A 155 -14.18 2.31 -12.45
CA LEU A 155 -12.93 2.03 -13.16
C LEU A 155 -11.93 3.21 -13.15
N TRP A 156 -12.41 4.45 -13.10
CA TRP A 156 -11.55 5.63 -13.01
C TRP A 156 -10.79 5.71 -11.67
N CYS A 157 -11.40 5.26 -10.56
CA CYS A 157 -10.71 5.14 -9.27
C CYS A 157 -9.59 4.10 -9.34
N VAL A 158 -9.84 2.97 -10.01
CA VAL A 158 -8.83 1.93 -10.21
C VAL A 158 -7.67 2.47 -11.04
N ALA A 159 -7.96 3.17 -12.15
CA ALA A 159 -6.94 3.79 -12.98
C ALA A 159 -6.09 4.80 -12.20
N LEU A 160 -6.70 5.65 -11.38
CA LEU A 160 -5.98 6.60 -10.53
C LEU A 160 -5.09 5.85 -9.51
N MET A 161 -5.60 4.77 -8.92
CA MET A 161 -4.83 3.96 -7.97
C MET A 161 -3.63 3.27 -8.63
N VAL A 162 -3.76 2.78 -9.87
CA VAL A 162 -2.64 2.24 -10.65
C VAL A 162 -1.56 3.30 -10.84
N VAL A 163 -1.93 4.51 -11.29
CA VAL A 163 -0.98 5.60 -11.53
C VAL A 163 -0.23 5.96 -10.26
N VAL A 164 -0.95 6.17 -9.15
CA VAL A 164 -0.33 6.55 -7.87
C VAL A 164 0.56 5.43 -7.34
N LEU A 165 0.13 4.17 -7.42
CA LEU A 165 0.94 3.03 -6.97
C LEU A 165 2.20 2.84 -7.82
N ALA A 166 2.10 2.98 -9.14
CA ALA A 166 3.25 2.88 -10.04
C ALA A 166 4.27 3.98 -9.80
N LEU A 167 3.82 5.21 -9.49
CA LEU A 167 4.71 6.32 -9.16
C LEU A 167 5.36 6.21 -7.77
N ALA A 168 4.71 5.50 -6.84
CA ALA A 168 5.16 5.38 -5.45
C ALA A 168 6.00 4.11 -5.15
N MET A 169 6.27 3.28 -6.17
CA MET A 169 7.07 2.05 -6.10
C MET A 169 8.52 2.29 -6.47
#